data_AF-A0A178MX67-F1
#
_entry.id   AF-A0A178MX67-F1
#
_cell.length_a   1.000
_cell.length_b   1.000
_cell.length_c   1.000
_cell.angle_alpha   90.00
_cell.angle_beta   90.00
_cell.angle_gamma   90.00
#
_symmetry.space_group_name_H-M   'P 1'
#
loop_
_entity.id
_entity.type
_entity.pdbx_description
1 polymer ?
#
loop_
_entity_poly.entity_id
_entity_poly.type
_entity_poly.pdbx_seq_one_letter_code
_entity_poly.pdbx_strand_id
1 'polypeptide(L)'
;MSKNTVIAGAAALLVAAGLGAWWLGSHLPATGAEDFSPLPGDGLVTFARIQTEMNRAAAGRPALATPPEADPLEKVARALREFLTGNTVRAASLLDEVDTEIEARVPSEEQVAADPLLADKEEWLISYFDLLPEPPSGKGIKADTYVFNRLAVTLRRVDAILLAEILPTLKGYDLVARRAEPEPSVFDGMVLRLPCRLAASHRPALAEATRLLGRLAVSPTDCPTSRGREADMELLERIARDPATALVSAADGSGAVPRDLRTSLMTAAAKGSMADISKALAAGGDPQRADARGRTALHYLLGNAAVTGADRAQAIKLLF
;
A
#
# COMPACT_ATOMS: atom_id res chain seq x y z
N MET A 1 -74.55 46.78 26.50
CA MET A 1 -75.21 45.48 26.78
C MET A 1 -74.90 44.53 25.62
N SER A 2 -73.78 43.80 25.70
CA SER A 2 -73.39 42.77 24.71
C SER A 2 -73.95 41.42 25.18
N LYS A 3 -74.90 40.84 24.45
CA LYS A 3 -74.69 39.92 23.31
C LYS A 3 -74.00 38.61 23.72
N ASN A 4 -74.80 37.77 24.36
CA ASN A 4 -74.75 36.31 24.17
C ASN A 4 -74.83 36.00 22.66
N THR A 5 -74.15 34.98 22.15
CA THR A 5 -74.72 33.63 21.87
C THR A 5 -73.70 32.75 21.13
N VAL A 6 -73.70 31.45 21.48
CA VAL A 6 -73.21 30.23 20.77
C VAL A 6 -71.68 30.01 20.74
N ILE A 7 -71.05 29.14 21.55
CA ILE A 7 -71.18 27.69 21.85
C ILE A 7 -70.52 26.74 20.82
N ALA A 8 -69.63 25.91 21.39
CA ALA A 8 -69.13 24.58 20.97
C ALA A 8 -67.86 24.47 20.11
N GLY A 9 -66.85 23.83 20.71
CA GLY A 9 -65.64 23.32 20.08
C GLY A 9 -64.63 22.89 21.16
N ALA A 10 -64.80 21.69 21.71
CA ALA A 10 -64.09 21.17 22.87
C ALA A 10 -62.73 20.53 22.54
N ALA A 11 -61.86 20.57 23.54
CA ALA A 11 -60.86 19.57 23.94
C ALA A 11 -59.63 19.32 23.03
N ALA A 12 -58.46 19.76 23.49
CA ALA A 12 -57.44 18.88 24.11
C ALA A 12 -56.08 19.61 24.24
N LEU A 13 -55.64 19.92 25.46
CA LEU A 13 -54.23 20.16 25.77
C LEU A 13 -54.00 20.01 27.28
N LEU A 14 -53.43 18.88 27.68
CA LEU A 14 -52.97 18.59 29.03
C LEU A 14 -51.44 18.42 29.01
N VAL A 15 -50.78 19.38 29.66
CA VAL A 15 -49.73 19.22 30.70
C VAL A 15 -48.54 18.31 30.41
N ALA A 16 -47.35 18.92 30.37
CA ALA A 16 -46.17 18.43 31.09
C ALA A 16 -45.16 19.56 31.31
N ALA A 17 -45.02 19.98 32.58
CA ALA A 17 -43.93 20.81 33.07
C ALA A 17 -43.42 20.17 34.37
N GLY A 18 -42.11 19.96 34.48
CA GLY A 18 -41.47 19.58 35.74
C GLY A 18 -40.22 18.74 35.56
N LEU A 19 -39.12 19.20 36.19
CA LEU A 19 -37.82 18.53 36.43
C LEU A 19 -36.72 18.78 35.39
N GLY A 20 -36.20 20.01 35.39
CA GLY A 20 -34.87 20.33 34.91
C GLY A 20 -33.87 20.46 36.06
N ALA A 21 -32.61 20.12 35.78
CA ALA A 21 -31.40 20.36 36.58
C ALA A 21 -30.97 19.27 37.58
N TRP A 22 -30.56 18.08 37.10
CA TRP A 22 -29.56 17.20 37.76
C TRP A 22 -28.97 16.19 36.74
N TRP A 23 -28.26 16.63 35.68
CA TRP A 23 -27.37 15.75 34.88
C TRP A 23 -26.47 16.52 33.89
N LEU A 24 -25.47 17.25 34.38
CA LEU A 24 -24.40 17.84 33.55
C LEU A 24 -23.05 17.63 34.23
N GLY A 25 -22.62 16.36 34.30
CA GLY A 25 -21.36 16.02 34.94
C GLY A 25 -20.95 14.57 34.79
N SER A 26 -20.90 14.02 33.57
CA SER A 26 -20.15 12.79 33.24
C SER A 26 -20.19 12.41 31.75
N HIS A 27 -20.18 13.37 30.82
CA HIS A 27 -20.03 13.11 29.38
C HIS A 27 -18.93 13.99 28.80
N LEU A 28 -17.71 13.84 29.35
CA LEU A 28 -16.56 13.91 28.46
C LEU A 28 -16.60 12.62 27.64
N PRO A 29 -16.54 12.66 26.30
CA PRO A 29 -16.35 11.44 25.55
C PRO A 29 -15.07 10.81 26.10
N ALA A 30 -15.20 9.59 26.64
CA ALA A 30 -14.03 8.78 26.88
C ALA A 30 -13.25 8.79 25.56
N THR A 31 -11.96 9.08 25.63
CA THR A 31 -11.02 8.76 24.57
C THR A 31 -11.04 7.23 24.43
N GLY A 32 -12.09 6.73 23.79
CA GLY A 32 -12.11 5.38 23.28
C GLY A 32 -10.93 5.34 22.33
N ALA A 33 -9.91 4.60 22.72
CA ALA A 33 -9.23 3.79 21.74
C ALA A 33 -10.34 2.97 21.08
N GLU A 34 -10.97 3.54 20.05
CA GLU A 34 -11.75 2.74 19.13
C GLU A 34 -10.78 1.64 18.72
N ASP A 35 -11.22 0.42 18.98
CA ASP A 35 -10.50 -0.78 18.64
C ASP A 35 -10.33 -0.73 17.12
N PHE A 36 -9.21 -0.16 16.66
CA PHE A 36 -8.79 -0.15 15.26
C PHE A 36 -8.40 -1.59 14.92
N SER A 37 -9.37 -2.51 15.02
CA SER A 37 -9.35 -3.73 14.27
C SER A 37 -9.33 -3.27 12.81
N PRO A 38 -8.23 -3.48 12.07
CA PRO A 38 -8.19 -3.12 10.66
C PRO A 38 -9.38 -3.80 10.01
N LEU A 39 -10.23 -3.00 9.37
CA LEU A 39 -11.36 -3.53 8.64
C LEU A 39 -10.80 -4.56 7.63
N PRO A 40 -11.38 -5.76 7.53
CA PRO A 40 -11.05 -6.69 6.46
C PRO A 40 -11.12 -5.93 5.12
N GLY A 41 -10.02 -5.96 4.34
CA GLY A 41 -9.92 -5.20 3.09
C GLY A 41 -9.11 -3.89 3.15
N ASP A 42 -8.31 -3.64 4.19
CA ASP A 42 -7.26 -2.62 4.10
C ASP A 42 -6.18 -3.08 3.10
N GLY A 43 -6.21 -2.51 1.90
CA GLY A 43 -5.28 -2.84 0.82
C GLY A 43 -3.80 -2.75 1.24
N LEU A 44 -3.45 -1.87 2.20
CA LEU A 44 -2.07 -1.74 2.68
C LEU A 44 -1.68 -2.92 3.58
N VAL A 45 -2.59 -3.39 4.42
CA VAL A 45 -2.37 -4.60 5.25
C VAL A 45 -2.24 -5.82 4.36
N THR A 46 -3.15 -5.99 3.39
CA THR A 46 -3.09 -7.08 2.40
C THR A 46 -1.77 -7.05 1.63
N PHE A 47 -1.35 -5.87 1.16
CA PHE A 47 -0.06 -5.67 0.49
C PHE A 47 1.12 -6.15 1.36
N ALA A 48 1.18 -5.70 2.62
CA ALA A 48 2.25 -6.05 3.54
C ALA A 48 2.30 -7.55 3.84
N ARG A 49 1.14 -8.19 4.00
CA ARG A 49 1.01 -9.63 4.23
C ARG A 49 1.48 -10.44 3.03
N ILE A 50 1.07 -10.06 1.80
CA ILE A 50 1.53 -10.71 0.57
C ILE A 50 3.06 -10.63 0.45
N GLN A 51 3.63 -9.43 0.57
CA GLN A 51 5.08 -9.24 0.44
C GLN A 51 5.85 -10.02 1.50
N THR A 52 5.36 -10.03 2.73
CA THR A 52 5.94 -10.80 3.84
C THR A 52 5.89 -12.30 3.55
N GLU A 53 4.74 -12.84 3.14
CA GLU A 53 4.59 -14.27 2.87
C GLU A 53 5.42 -14.74 1.69
N MET A 54 5.51 -13.95 0.61
CA MET A 54 6.40 -14.26 -0.51
C MET A 54 7.87 -14.38 -0.05
N ASN A 55 8.32 -13.43 0.78
CA ASN A 55 9.68 -13.43 1.31
C ASN A 55 9.95 -14.59 2.25
N ARG A 56 8.97 -14.96 3.09
CA ARG A 56 9.04 -16.16 3.92
C ARG A 56 9.11 -17.43 3.07
N ALA A 57 8.30 -17.53 2.02
CA ALA A 57 8.31 -18.67 1.10
C ALA A 57 9.69 -18.85 0.43
N ALA A 58 10.24 -17.77 -0.14
CA ALA A 58 11.57 -17.81 -0.75
C ALA A 58 12.71 -18.05 0.26
N ALA A 59 12.48 -17.77 1.54
CA ALA A 59 13.40 -18.09 2.61
C ALA A 59 13.25 -19.52 3.17
N GLY A 60 12.31 -20.32 2.65
CA GLY A 60 12.00 -21.65 3.17
C GLY A 60 11.37 -21.62 4.57
N ARG A 61 10.83 -20.47 5.00
CA ARG A 61 10.17 -20.33 6.30
C ARG A 61 8.71 -20.80 6.21
N PRO A 62 8.13 -21.33 7.30
CA PRO A 62 6.72 -21.68 7.36
C PRO A 62 5.82 -20.48 7.03
N ALA A 63 4.65 -20.74 6.46
CA ALA A 63 3.63 -19.71 6.25
C ALA A 63 3.15 -19.14 7.59
N LEU A 64 2.80 -17.86 7.62
CA LEU A 64 2.07 -17.27 8.74
C LEU A 64 0.68 -17.92 8.86
N ALA A 65 0.17 -17.93 10.09
CA ALA A 65 -1.21 -18.31 10.32
C ALA A 65 -2.13 -17.39 9.51
N THR A 66 -3.02 -17.99 8.73
CA THR A 66 -4.00 -17.23 7.95
C THR A 66 -5.22 -17.00 8.83
N PRO A 67 -5.54 -15.75 9.18
CA PRO A 67 -6.74 -15.46 9.92
C PRO A 67 -7.99 -15.74 9.05
N PRO A 68 -9.15 -15.97 9.67
CA PRO A 68 -10.41 -16.22 8.95
C PRO A 68 -10.77 -15.14 7.93
N GLU A 69 -10.41 -13.89 8.22
CA GLU A 69 -10.67 -12.69 7.44
C GLU A 69 -9.56 -12.32 6.45
N ALA A 70 -8.61 -13.24 6.20
CA ALA A 70 -7.54 -12.98 5.25
C ALA A 70 -8.07 -12.70 3.85
N ASP A 71 -7.48 -11.69 3.21
CA ASP A 71 -7.88 -11.26 1.88
C ASP A 71 -7.59 -12.39 0.86
N PRO A 72 -8.54 -12.76 -0.04
CA PRO A 72 -8.30 -13.81 -1.03
C PRO A 72 -7.12 -13.55 -1.96
N LEU A 73 -6.73 -12.29 -2.19
CA LEU A 73 -5.54 -11.91 -2.96
C LEU A 73 -4.24 -12.42 -2.29
N GLU A 74 -4.23 -12.69 -0.98
CA GLU A 74 -3.09 -13.28 -0.27
C GLU A 74 -2.67 -14.65 -0.83
N LYS A 75 -3.58 -15.34 -1.53
CA LYS A 75 -3.28 -16.62 -2.19
C LYS A 75 -2.17 -16.49 -3.25
N VAL A 76 -1.88 -15.29 -3.77
CA VAL A 76 -0.74 -15.10 -4.70
C VAL A 76 0.61 -15.46 -4.05
N ALA A 77 0.77 -15.18 -2.75
CA ALA A 77 1.98 -15.57 -2.01
C ALA A 77 2.04 -17.09 -1.76
N ARG A 78 0.89 -17.73 -1.57
CA ARG A 78 0.78 -19.19 -1.49
C ARG A 78 1.09 -19.84 -2.84
N ALA A 79 0.66 -19.25 -3.96
CA ALA A 79 0.99 -19.73 -5.29
C ALA A 79 2.50 -19.72 -5.53
N LEU A 80 3.20 -18.66 -5.11
CA LEU A 80 4.67 -18.64 -5.13
C LEU A 80 5.27 -19.78 -4.29
N ARG A 81 4.75 -20.02 -3.08
CA ARG A 81 5.24 -21.11 -2.22
C ARG A 81 5.09 -22.48 -2.89
N GLU A 82 3.92 -22.79 -3.45
CA GLU A 82 3.67 -24.03 -4.18
C GLU A 82 4.58 -24.16 -5.41
N PHE A 83 4.81 -23.05 -6.13
CA PHE A 83 5.77 -23.02 -7.22
C PHE A 83 7.19 -23.41 -6.74
N LEU A 84 7.66 -22.82 -5.63
CA LEU A 84 9.00 -23.06 -5.09
C LEU A 84 9.19 -24.49 -4.55
N THR A 85 8.11 -25.18 -4.19
CA THR A 85 8.14 -26.61 -3.81
C THR A 85 7.97 -27.54 -5.01
N GLY A 86 7.86 -27.01 -6.23
CA GLY A 86 7.69 -27.77 -7.47
C GLY A 86 6.23 -28.17 -7.78
N ASN A 87 5.27 -27.71 -6.98
CA ASN A 87 3.85 -28.01 -7.17
C ASN A 87 3.18 -26.99 -8.12
N THR A 88 3.55 -27.04 -9.38
CA THR A 88 3.08 -26.08 -10.41
C THR A 88 1.57 -26.17 -10.65
N VAL A 89 0.95 -27.34 -10.47
CA VAL A 89 -0.49 -27.54 -10.65
C VAL A 89 -1.27 -26.79 -9.57
N ARG A 90 -0.89 -26.95 -8.30
CA ARG A 90 -1.55 -26.22 -7.21
C ARG A 90 -1.28 -24.73 -7.28
N ALA A 91 -0.06 -24.33 -7.65
CA ALA A 91 0.26 -22.93 -7.88
C ALA A 91 -0.64 -22.30 -8.97
N ALA A 92 -0.84 -22.99 -10.10
CA ALA A 92 -1.73 -22.53 -11.16
C ALA A 92 -3.19 -22.39 -10.68
N SER A 93 -3.70 -23.39 -9.96
CA SER A 93 -5.06 -23.35 -9.38
C SER A 93 -5.25 -22.19 -8.40
N LEU A 94 -4.24 -21.87 -7.59
CA LEU A 94 -4.29 -20.71 -6.70
C LEU A 94 -4.28 -19.40 -7.48
N LEU A 95 -3.57 -19.33 -8.60
CA LEU A 95 -3.60 -18.16 -9.49
C LEU A 95 -4.96 -18.00 -10.18
N ASP A 96 -5.64 -19.08 -10.54
CA ASP A 96 -7.03 -19.02 -11.04
C ASP A 96 -7.95 -18.38 -9.99
N GLU A 97 -7.85 -18.80 -8.73
CA GLU A 97 -8.64 -18.23 -7.63
C GLU A 97 -8.34 -16.74 -7.39
N VAL A 98 -7.08 -16.31 -7.57
CA VAL A 98 -6.67 -14.89 -7.45
C VAL A 98 -7.19 -14.08 -8.64
N ASP A 99 -7.12 -14.61 -9.86
CA ASP A 99 -7.64 -13.93 -11.06
C ASP A 99 -9.16 -13.73 -10.95
N THR A 100 -9.92 -14.72 -10.45
CA THR A 100 -11.36 -14.55 -10.17
C THR A 100 -11.64 -13.45 -9.15
N GLU A 101 -10.83 -13.35 -8.08
CA GLU A 101 -10.98 -12.27 -7.09
C GLU A 101 -10.66 -10.89 -7.69
N ILE A 102 -9.63 -10.80 -8.55
CA ILE A 102 -9.28 -9.57 -9.25
C ILE A 102 -10.46 -9.10 -10.12
N GLU A 103 -11.03 -10.01 -10.91
CA GLU A 103 -12.19 -9.71 -11.77
C GLU A 103 -13.38 -9.20 -10.96
N ALA A 104 -13.64 -9.81 -9.79
CA ALA A 104 -14.74 -9.39 -8.90
C ALA A 104 -14.53 -7.99 -8.25
N ARG A 105 -13.29 -7.47 -8.24
CA ARG A 105 -12.95 -6.16 -7.65
C ARG A 105 -12.87 -5.02 -8.66
N VAL A 106 -12.86 -5.33 -9.95
CA VAL A 106 -13.06 -4.32 -10.99
C VAL A 106 -14.53 -3.93 -10.96
N PRO A 107 -14.88 -2.64 -10.78
CA PRO A 107 -16.28 -2.22 -10.79
C PRO A 107 -16.96 -2.64 -12.10
N SER A 108 -18.13 -3.25 -12.02
CA SER A 108 -18.93 -3.57 -13.20
C SER A 108 -19.64 -2.34 -13.75
N GLU A 109 -20.07 -2.39 -15.01
CA GLU A 109 -20.87 -1.32 -15.63
C GLU A 109 -22.11 -0.98 -14.78
N GLU A 110 -22.78 -1.97 -14.19
CA GLU A 110 -23.93 -1.73 -13.30
C GLU A 110 -23.54 -1.03 -12.00
N GLN A 111 -22.39 -1.38 -11.41
CA GLN A 111 -21.87 -0.71 -10.21
C GLN A 111 -21.48 0.74 -10.50
N VAL A 112 -20.86 1.00 -11.66
CA VAL A 112 -20.49 2.35 -12.10
C VAL A 112 -21.73 3.18 -12.45
N ALA A 113 -22.76 2.57 -13.04
CA ALA A 113 -24.04 3.24 -13.25
C ALA A 113 -24.74 3.62 -11.93
N ALA A 114 -24.57 2.81 -10.88
CA ALA A 114 -25.10 3.07 -9.55
C ALA A 114 -24.26 4.10 -8.76
N ASP A 115 -22.95 4.07 -8.91
CA ASP A 115 -22.00 5.01 -8.31
C ASP A 115 -20.97 5.50 -9.34
N PRO A 116 -21.21 6.68 -9.96
CA PRO A 116 -20.31 7.25 -10.95
C PRO A 116 -18.90 7.55 -10.45
N LEU A 117 -18.67 7.58 -9.12
CA LEU A 117 -17.32 7.74 -8.56
C LEU A 117 -16.43 6.51 -8.82
N LEU A 118 -17.02 5.36 -9.13
CA LEU A 118 -16.30 4.14 -9.49
C LEU A 118 -15.79 4.14 -10.94
N ALA A 119 -16.27 5.04 -11.80
CA ALA A 119 -15.88 5.11 -13.20
C ALA A 119 -14.36 5.32 -13.38
N ASP A 120 -13.77 6.24 -12.61
CA ASP A 120 -12.33 6.50 -12.63
C ASP A 120 -11.53 5.24 -12.22
N LYS A 121 -12.06 4.44 -11.30
CA LYS A 121 -11.43 3.19 -10.84
C LYS A 121 -11.53 2.09 -11.90
N GLU A 122 -12.70 1.92 -12.50
CA GLU A 122 -12.92 0.95 -13.58
C GLU A 122 -12.01 1.25 -14.77
N GLU A 123 -12.09 2.47 -15.32
CA GLU A 123 -11.31 2.88 -16.50
C GLU A 123 -9.81 2.70 -16.26
N TRP A 124 -9.33 3.09 -15.08
CA TRP A 124 -7.92 2.99 -14.72
C TRP A 124 -7.44 1.53 -14.60
N LEU A 125 -8.24 0.64 -13.99
CA LEU A 125 -7.90 -0.78 -13.86
C LEU A 125 -7.94 -1.49 -15.21
N ILE A 126 -8.99 -1.30 -16.00
CA ILE A 126 -9.13 -1.92 -17.33
C ILE A 126 -7.98 -1.47 -18.24
N SER A 127 -7.72 -0.16 -18.30
CA SER A 127 -6.64 0.39 -19.13
C SER A 127 -5.28 -0.20 -18.74
N TYR A 128 -5.02 -0.43 -17.45
CA TYR A 128 -3.77 -1.06 -17.02
C TYR A 128 -3.72 -2.56 -17.33
N PHE A 129 -4.83 -3.29 -17.17
CA PHE A 129 -4.89 -4.71 -17.45
C PHE A 129 -4.70 -5.02 -18.94
N ASP A 130 -5.19 -4.16 -19.82
CA ASP A 130 -4.97 -4.26 -21.28
C ASP A 130 -3.50 -4.08 -21.68
N LEU A 131 -2.70 -3.39 -20.86
CA LEU A 131 -1.25 -3.27 -21.08
C LEU A 131 -0.48 -4.51 -20.64
N LEU A 132 -1.06 -5.36 -19.79
CA LEU A 132 -0.37 -6.54 -19.28
C LEU A 132 -0.31 -7.63 -20.35
N PRO A 133 0.88 -8.24 -20.55
CA PRO A 133 1.04 -9.29 -21.55
C PRO A 133 0.40 -10.59 -21.08
N GLU A 134 -0.13 -11.36 -22.04
CA GLU A 134 -0.55 -12.74 -21.79
C GLU A 134 0.68 -13.64 -21.57
N PRO A 135 0.71 -14.47 -20.50
CA PRO A 135 1.78 -15.42 -20.29
C PRO A 135 1.90 -16.40 -21.46
N PRO A 136 3.13 -16.65 -21.99
CA PRO A 136 3.30 -17.54 -23.12
C PRO A 136 2.84 -18.95 -22.75
N SER A 137 1.90 -19.49 -23.53
CA SER A 137 1.34 -20.83 -23.37
C SER A 137 1.45 -21.64 -24.66
N GLY A 138 1.29 -22.97 -24.57
CA GLY A 138 1.29 -23.87 -25.73
C GLY A 138 2.49 -24.82 -25.81
N LYS A 139 2.64 -25.49 -26.97
CA LYS A 139 3.64 -26.55 -27.18
C LYS A 139 5.06 -26.00 -27.01
N GLY A 140 5.85 -26.65 -26.17
CA GLY A 140 7.27 -26.31 -25.94
C GLY A 140 7.54 -25.38 -24.76
N ILE A 141 6.51 -24.78 -24.17
CA ILE A 141 6.65 -24.03 -22.92
C ILE A 141 6.58 -25.01 -21.75
N LYS A 142 7.59 -24.97 -20.87
CA LYS A 142 7.59 -25.80 -19.66
C LYS A 142 6.54 -25.27 -18.67
N ALA A 143 5.91 -26.18 -17.92
CA ALA A 143 4.86 -25.82 -16.97
C ALA A 143 5.34 -24.85 -15.88
N ASP A 144 6.57 -25.02 -15.38
CA ASP A 144 7.20 -24.11 -14.42
C ASP A 144 7.36 -22.69 -14.98
N THR A 145 7.79 -22.57 -16.23
CA THR A 145 7.99 -21.30 -16.93
C THR A 145 6.66 -20.58 -17.13
N TYR A 146 5.63 -21.32 -17.58
CA TYR A 146 4.27 -20.78 -17.72
C TYR A 146 3.73 -20.26 -16.37
N VAL A 147 3.79 -21.08 -15.32
CA VAL A 147 3.26 -20.72 -14.00
C VAL A 147 4.01 -19.53 -13.40
N PHE A 148 5.33 -19.46 -13.56
CA PHE A 148 6.11 -18.32 -13.05
C PHE A 148 5.80 -17.02 -13.79
N ASN A 149 5.68 -17.07 -15.12
CA ASN A 149 5.29 -15.91 -15.92
C ASN A 149 3.88 -15.44 -15.56
N ARG A 150 2.94 -16.38 -15.38
CA ARG A 150 1.59 -16.07 -14.91
C ARG A 150 1.60 -15.43 -13.53
N LEU A 151 2.35 -15.98 -12.58
CA LEU A 151 2.54 -15.39 -11.25
C LEU A 151 3.01 -13.94 -11.34
N ALA A 152 4.00 -13.64 -12.20
CA ALA A 152 4.52 -12.29 -12.36
C ALA A 152 3.47 -11.30 -12.92
N VAL A 153 2.64 -11.73 -13.87
CA VAL A 153 1.54 -10.93 -14.42
C VAL A 153 0.42 -10.75 -13.39
N THR A 154 -0.01 -11.81 -12.72
CA THR A 154 -1.00 -11.75 -11.63
C THR A 154 -0.52 -10.83 -10.50
N LEU A 155 0.77 -10.85 -10.15
CA LEU A 155 1.34 -9.90 -9.18
C LEU A 155 1.27 -8.43 -9.62
N ARG A 156 1.16 -8.12 -10.91
CA ARG A 156 0.89 -6.74 -11.38
C ARG A 156 -0.59 -6.38 -11.23
N ARG A 157 -1.48 -7.33 -11.51
CA ARG A 157 -2.93 -7.14 -11.34
C ARG A 157 -3.31 -6.94 -9.88
N VAL A 158 -2.86 -7.83 -8.99
CA VAL A 158 -3.06 -7.72 -7.53
C VAL A 158 -2.58 -6.36 -7.03
N ASP A 159 -1.38 -5.96 -7.45
CA ASP A 159 -0.78 -4.72 -7.00
C ASP A 159 -1.54 -3.47 -7.48
N ALA A 160 -2.12 -3.48 -8.68
CA ALA A 160 -2.98 -2.40 -9.17
C ALA A 160 -4.30 -2.32 -8.38
N ILE A 161 -4.91 -3.47 -8.06
CA ILE A 161 -6.13 -3.54 -7.24
C ILE A 161 -5.88 -2.95 -5.85
N LEU A 162 -4.82 -3.41 -5.17
CA LEU A 162 -4.47 -2.92 -3.84
C LEU A 162 -4.15 -1.42 -3.88
N LEU A 163 -3.43 -0.96 -4.90
CA LEU A 163 -3.13 0.46 -5.04
C LEU A 163 -4.40 1.31 -5.25
N ALA A 164 -5.38 0.82 -6.01
CA ALA A 164 -6.67 1.48 -6.16
C ALA A 164 -7.52 1.51 -4.88
N GLU A 165 -7.30 0.56 -3.97
CA GLU A 165 -7.95 0.54 -2.65
C GLU A 165 -7.25 1.48 -1.66
N ILE A 166 -5.94 1.63 -1.77
CA ILE A 166 -5.11 2.45 -0.87
C ILE A 166 -5.16 3.94 -1.25
N LEU A 167 -5.19 4.26 -2.54
CA LEU A 167 -5.13 5.64 -3.01
C LEU A 167 -6.46 6.37 -2.77
N PRO A 168 -6.44 7.57 -2.16
CA PRO A 168 -7.66 8.37 -1.98
C PRO A 168 -8.22 8.87 -3.32
N THR A 169 -7.37 8.97 -4.34
CA THR A 169 -7.74 9.29 -5.72
C THR A 169 -6.73 8.68 -6.68
N LEU A 170 -7.22 8.18 -7.82
CA LEU A 170 -6.39 7.66 -8.91
C LEU A 170 -5.96 8.75 -9.88
N LYS A 171 -6.58 9.93 -9.80
CA LYS A 171 -6.34 11.03 -10.73
C LYS A 171 -4.91 11.54 -10.59
N GLY A 172 -4.17 11.51 -11.70
CA GLY A 172 -2.77 11.94 -11.74
C GLY A 172 -1.76 10.88 -11.32
N TYR A 173 -2.17 9.63 -11.06
CA TYR A 173 -1.25 8.54 -10.77
C TYR A 173 -0.97 7.70 -12.02
N ASP A 174 0.29 7.68 -12.47
CA ASP A 174 0.75 6.82 -13.56
C ASP A 174 1.16 5.44 -13.03
N LEU A 175 0.42 4.39 -13.43
CA LEU A 175 0.67 3.00 -13.04
C LEU A 175 1.91 2.38 -13.67
N VAL A 176 2.29 2.83 -14.86
CA VAL A 176 3.46 2.33 -15.56
C VAL A 176 4.71 2.93 -14.92
N ALA A 177 4.70 4.24 -14.67
CA ALA A 177 5.78 4.95 -13.99
C ALA A 177 5.78 4.71 -12.47
N ARG A 178 4.65 4.27 -11.90
CA ARG A 178 4.41 4.11 -10.45
C ARG A 178 4.68 5.40 -9.69
N ARG A 179 4.10 6.49 -10.17
CA ARG A 179 4.34 7.83 -9.64
C ARG A 179 3.12 8.73 -9.80
N ALA A 180 2.83 9.52 -8.78
CA ALA A 180 1.90 10.63 -8.86
C ALA A 180 2.52 11.86 -9.53
N GLU A 181 1.73 12.55 -10.34
CA GLU A 181 2.05 13.84 -10.92
C GLU A 181 0.97 14.87 -10.54
N PRO A 182 1.35 16.14 -10.28
CA PRO A 182 2.71 16.70 -10.33
C PRO A 182 3.52 16.50 -9.04
N GLU A 183 2.86 16.20 -7.92
CA GLU A 183 3.50 16.05 -6.62
C GLU A 183 3.75 14.58 -6.29
N PRO A 184 4.94 14.24 -5.73
CA PRO A 184 5.22 12.88 -5.30
C PRO A 184 4.22 12.38 -4.25
N SER A 185 3.75 11.15 -4.40
CA SER A 185 2.92 10.48 -3.40
C SER A 185 3.75 9.59 -2.48
N VAL A 186 3.30 9.40 -1.24
CA VAL A 186 3.91 8.41 -0.32
C VAL A 186 3.81 6.97 -0.86
N PHE A 187 2.94 6.73 -1.83
CA PHE A 187 2.75 5.46 -2.51
C PHE A 187 3.60 5.32 -3.78
N ASP A 188 4.39 6.35 -4.15
CA ASP A 188 5.27 6.28 -5.32
C ASP A 188 6.28 5.13 -5.19
N GLY A 189 6.37 4.34 -6.25
CA GLY A 189 7.21 3.15 -6.31
C GLY A 189 6.77 2.01 -5.38
N MET A 190 5.60 2.13 -4.72
CA MET A 190 4.97 1.02 -4.00
C MET A 190 4.49 0.02 -5.03
N VAL A 191 5.02 -1.19 -4.91
CA VAL A 191 4.78 -2.28 -5.85
C VAL A 191 5.16 -3.59 -5.17
N LEU A 192 4.34 -4.64 -5.31
CA LEU A 192 4.73 -5.99 -4.91
C LEU A 192 5.98 -6.43 -5.68
N ARG A 193 6.93 -7.09 -5.04
CA ARG A 193 8.20 -7.49 -5.67
C ARG A 193 8.50 -8.94 -5.40
N LEU A 194 9.05 -9.63 -6.41
CA LEU A 194 9.49 -11.00 -6.21
C LEU A 194 10.66 -11.03 -5.21
N PRO A 195 10.73 -12.03 -4.31
CA PRO A 195 11.81 -12.13 -3.34
C PRO A 195 13.20 -12.22 -3.99
N CYS A 196 14.17 -11.51 -3.43
CA CYS A 196 15.53 -11.40 -3.96
C CYS A 196 16.24 -12.74 -4.02
N ARG A 197 15.92 -13.64 -3.08
CA ARG A 197 16.48 -15.00 -3.06
C ARG A 197 16.18 -15.76 -4.36
N LEU A 198 15.13 -15.40 -5.08
CA LEU A 198 14.83 -15.96 -6.40
C LEU A 198 15.87 -15.57 -7.45
N ALA A 199 16.59 -14.44 -7.29
CA ALA A 199 17.67 -14.06 -8.20
C ALA A 199 18.83 -15.08 -8.19
N ALA A 200 19.02 -15.80 -7.08
CA ALA A 200 20.02 -16.86 -6.99
C ALA A 200 19.49 -18.21 -7.49
N SER A 201 18.25 -18.57 -7.17
CA SER A 201 17.70 -19.92 -7.43
C SER A 201 16.88 -20.04 -8.72
N HIS A 202 16.28 -18.96 -9.20
CA HIS A 202 15.31 -18.93 -10.31
C HIS A 202 15.63 -17.81 -11.32
N ARG A 203 16.93 -17.49 -11.50
CA ARG A 203 17.39 -16.42 -12.39
C ARG A 203 16.81 -16.49 -13.82
N PRO A 204 16.74 -17.66 -14.49
CA PRO A 204 16.18 -17.72 -15.84
C PRO A 204 14.69 -17.34 -15.87
N ALA A 205 13.92 -17.80 -14.89
CA ALA A 205 12.49 -17.49 -14.79
C ALA A 205 12.26 -15.99 -14.52
N LEU A 206 13.07 -15.38 -13.65
CA LEU A 206 13.04 -13.93 -13.42
C LEU A 206 13.41 -13.12 -14.66
N ALA A 207 14.43 -13.53 -15.41
CA ALA A 207 14.83 -12.84 -16.62
C ALA A 207 13.72 -12.90 -17.68
N GLU A 208 13.08 -14.07 -17.83
CA GLU A 208 11.96 -14.26 -18.73
C GLU A 208 10.73 -13.44 -18.32
N ALA A 209 10.35 -13.46 -17.04
CA ALA A 209 9.26 -12.63 -16.52
C ALA A 209 9.53 -11.13 -16.70
N THR A 210 10.77 -10.69 -16.48
CA THR A 210 11.18 -9.29 -16.71
C THR A 210 11.07 -8.92 -18.19
N ARG A 211 11.49 -9.82 -19.09
CA ARG A 211 11.38 -9.63 -20.55
C ARG A 211 9.92 -9.57 -20.98
N LEU A 212 9.09 -10.45 -20.44
CA LEU A 212 7.65 -10.50 -20.71
C LEU A 212 6.98 -9.18 -20.31
N LEU A 213 7.19 -8.72 -19.07
CA LEU A 213 6.57 -7.51 -18.53
C LEU A 213 7.13 -6.22 -19.13
N GLY A 214 8.35 -6.23 -19.67
CA GLY A 214 8.98 -5.06 -20.29
C GLY A 214 9.02 -3.86 -19.35
N ARG A 215 8.36 -2.76 -19.72
CA ARG A 215 8.29 -1.54 -18.89
C ARG A 215 7.47 -1.72 -17.61
N LEU A 216 6.55 -2.69 -17.58
CA LEU A 216 5.69 -2.97 -16.43
C LEU A 216 6.39 -3.79 -15.33
N ALA A 217 7.61 -4.27 -15.60
CA ALA A 217 8.36 -5.10 -14.65
C ALA A 217 8.78 -4.36 -13.37
N VAL A 218 8.78 -3.01 -13.38
CA VAL A 218 9.18 -2.07 -12.32
C VAL A 218 9.91 -2.73 -11.14
N SER A 219 11.25 -2.79 -11.20
CA SER A 219 12.13 -3.45 -10.23
C SER A 219 11.64 -4.86 -9.85
N PRO A 220 11.91 -5.88 -10.69
CA PRO A 220 11.24 -7.19 -10.62
C PRO A 220 11.46 -7.93 -9.30
N THR A 221 12.52 -7.59 -8.57
CA THR A 221 12.84 -8.18 -7.27
C THR A 221 12.94 -7.14 -6.17
N ASP A 222 12.78 -7.58 -4.92
CA ASP A 222 13.04 -6.78 -3.72
C ASP A 222 14.52 -6.78 -3.28
N CYS A 223 15.44 -7.19 -4.17
CA CYS A 223 16.86 -7.19 -3.84
C CYS A 223 17.32 -5.87 -3.23
N PRO A 224 17.98 -5.92 -2.06
CA PRO A 224 18.42 -4.71 -1.42
C PRO A 224 19.42 -4.01 -2.35
N THR A 225 19.10 -2.77 -2.71
CA THR A 225 20.15 -1.79 -3.01
C THR A 225 20.30 -0.88 -1.79
N SER A 226 21.53 -0.84 -1.26
CA SER A 226 21.96 -0.21 0.01
C SER A 226 21.18 -0.61 1.29
N ARG A 227 21.83 -0.46 2.46
CA ARG A 227 21.35 -0.89 3.80
C ARG A 227 19.98 -0.35 4.25
N GLY A 228 19.41 0.65 3.58
CA GLY A 228 18.16 1.29 4.00
C GLY A 228 16.93 0.39 3.97
N ARG A 229 16.90 -0.68 3.14
CA ARG A 229 15.68 -1.48 2.90
C ARG A 229 15.51 -2.75 3.74
N GLU A 230 16.54 -3.19 4.47
CA GLU A 230 16.38 -4.30 5.43
C GLU A 230 15.43 -3.90 6.57
N ALA A 231 15.47 -2.63 6.97
CA ALA A 231 14.57 -2.05 7.95
C ALA A 231 13.11 -1.96 7.46
N ASP A 232 12.91 -1.74 6.15
CA ASP A 232 11.57 -1.73 5.53
C ASP A 232 10.92 -3.11 5.60
N MET A 233 11.71 -4.18 5.42
CA MET A 233 11.21 -5.56 5.51
C MET A 233 10.82 -5.96 6.93
N GLU A 234 11.58 -5.55 7.95
CA GLU A 234 11.18 -5.76 9.34
C GLU A 234 9.90 -5.00 9.70
N LEU A 235 9.72 -3.80 9.13
CA LEU A 235 8.48 -3.05 9.28
C LEU A 235 7.30 -3.76 8.62
N LEU A 236 7.44 -4.21 7.38
CA LEU A 236 6.39 -4.98 6.69
C LEU A 236 6.05 -6.26 7.46
N GLU A 237 7.05 -6.97 8.00
CA GLU A 237 6.81 -8.18 8.81
C GLU A 237 6.08 -7.87 10.12
N ARG A 238 6.33 -6.71 10.75
CA ARG A 238 5.57 -6.26 11.92
C ARG A 238 4.13 -5.91 11.56
N ILE A 239 3.92 -5.11 10.51
CA ILE A 239 2.58 -4.75 10.02
C ILE A 239 1.79 -6.01 9.66
N ALA A 240 2.41 -6.99 9.03
CA ALA A 240 1.75 -8.24 8.64
C ALA A 240 1.33 -9.12 9.84
N ARG A 241 2.07 -9.07 10.96
CA ARG A 241 1.80 -9.88 12.15
C ARG A 241 0.81 -9.24 13.11
N ASP A 242 0.93 -7.93 13.29
CA ASP A 242 0.13 -7.16 14.24
C ASP A 242 -0.07 -5.74 13.68
N PRO A 243 -1.00 -5.58 12.71
CA PRO A 243 -1.22 -4.30 12.04
C PRO A 243 -1.68 -3.21 13.01
N ALA A 244 -2.56 -3.53 13.96
CA ALA A 244 -3.05 -2.56 14.94
C ALA A 244 -1.90 -2.00 15.79
N THR A 245 -1.07 -2.86 16.40
CA THR A 245 0.07 -2.38 17.18
C THR A 245 1.13 -1.72 16.30
N ALA A 246 1.40 -2.24 15.10
CA ALA A 246 2.41 -1.68 14.20
C ALA A 246 2.03 -0.29 13.67
N LEU A 247 0.75 -0.06 13.35
CA LEU A 247 0.24 1.22 12.88
C LEU A 247 0.08 2.23 14.02
N VAL A 248 -0.42 1.81 15.19
CA VAL A 248 -0.51 2.67 16.39
C VAL A 248 0.87 3.08 16.89
N SER A 249 1.83 2.14 16.94
CA SER A 249 3.20 2.48 17.34
C SER A 249 3.94 3.35 16.30
N ALA A 250 3.52 3.31 15.02
CA ALA A 250 3.94 4.26 13.98
C ALA A 250 3.32 5.65 14.15
N ALA A 251 2.05 5.73 14.56
CA ALA A 251 1.33 6.98 14.79
C ALA A 251 1.81 7.71 16.06
N ASP A 252 2.06 6.99 17.15
CA ASP A 252 2.37 7.56 18.48
C ASP A 252 3.87 7.71 18.75
N GLY A 253 4.73 7.26 17.82
CA GLY A 253 6.19 7.37 17.92
C GLY A 253 6.85 6.60 19.09
N SER A 254 6.09 5.75 19.79
CA SER A 254 6.49 5.06 21.01
C SER A 254 7.05 3.64 20.78
N GLY A 255 6.83 3.05 19.60
CA GLY A 255 7.45 1.78 19.24
C GLY A 255 8.80 1.96 18.55
N ALA A 256 9.60 0.89 18.57
CA ALA A 256 10.73 0.73 17.65
C ALA A 256 10.23 0.48 16.21
N VAL A 257 9.48 1.43 15.66
CA VAL A 257 9.31 1.66 14.23
C VAL A 257 10.72 1.92 13.68
N PRO A 258 11.08 1.55 12.44
CA PRO A 258 12.32 2.07 11.86
C PRO A 258 12.14 3.59 11.86
N ARG A 259 12.86 4.25 12.77
CA ARG A 259 12.69 5.67 13.04
C ARG A 259 12.92 6.41 11.75
N ASP A 260 11.80 6.84 11.19
CA ASP A 260 11.66 7.49 9.91
C ASP A 260 12.15 6.57 8.77
N LEU A 261 11.42 6.45 7.66
CA LEU A 261 11.97 5.92 6.40
C LEU A 261 13.05 6.87 5.82
N ARG A 262 13.85 7.49 6.70
CA ARG A 262 14.93 8.39 6.41
C ARG A 262 16.00 7.64 5.67
N THR A 263 16.17 8.00 4.41
CA THR A 263 17.29 7.52 3.63
C THR A 263 18.61 8.04 4.22
N SER A 264 19.71 7.40 3.84
CA SER A 264 21.06 7.92 4.11
C SER A 264 21.21 9.38 3.64
N LEU A 265 20.57 9.72 2.52
CA LEU A 265 20.57 11.07 1.95
C LEU A 265 19.76 12.07 2.81
N MET A 266 18.59 11.67 3.33
CA MET A 266 17.84 12.50 4.30
C MET A 266 18.61 12.70 5.61
N THR A 267 19.32 11.68 6.06
CA THR A 267 20.18 11.78 7.27
C THR A 267 21.35 12.73 7.02
N ALA A 268 21.98 12.68 5.84
CA ALA A 268 23.03 13.61 5.44
C ALA A 268 22.52 15.06 5.34
N ALA A 269 21.33 15.25 4.73
CA ALA A 269 20.67 16.55 4.64
C ALA A 269 20.29 17.12 6.01
N ALA A 270 19.77 16.28 6.91
CA ALA A 270 19.45 16.66 8.29
C ALA A 270 20.69 17.05 9.11
N LYS A 271 21.86 16.48 8.79
CA LYS A 271 23.15 16.89 9.40
C LYS A 271 23.72 18.17 8.79
N GLY A 272 23.36 18.49 7.54
CA GLY A 272 23.81 19.70 6.86
C GLY A 272 25.23 19.61 6.29
N SER A 273 25.79 18.40 6.18
CA SER A 273 27.15 18.17 5.69
C SER A 273 27.15 17.95 4.18
N MET A 274 27.72 18.90 3.42
CA MET A 274 27.85 18.80 1.96
C MET A 274 28.63 17.57 1.51
N ALA A 275 29.65 17.18 2.29
CA ALA A 275 30.43 15.97 2.03
C ALA A 275 29.57 14.71 2.16
N ASP A 276 28.72 14.65 3.20
CA ASP A 276 27.83 13.50 3.41
C ASP A 276 26.71 13.44 2.37
N ILE A 277 26.16 14.60 1.96
CA ILE A 277 25.14 14.68 0.89
C ILE A 277 25.73 14.16 -0.43
N SER A 278 26.92 14.64 -0.80
CA SER A 278 27.60 14.22 -2.03
C SER A 278 27.95 12.73 -1.99
N LYS A 279 28.42 12.23 -0.85
CA LYS A 279 28.73 10.80 -0.65
C LYS A 279 27.47 9.93 -0.75
N ALA A 280 26.35 10.36 -0.18
CA ALA A 280 25.10 9.64 -0.24
C ALA A 280 24.54 9.58 -1.68
N LEU A 281 24.63 10.69 -2.44
CA LEU A 281 24.27 10.72 -3.86
C LEU A 281 25.18 9.81 -4.71
N ALA A 282 26.49 9.86 -4.50
CA ALA A 282 27.44 8.98 -5.20
C ALA A 282 27.20 7.48 -4.90
N ALA A 283 26.63 7.16 -3.74
CA ALA A 283 26.21 5.82 -3.38
C ALA A 283 24.82 5.42 -3.96
N GLY A 284 24.23 6.25 -4.82
CA GLY A 284 22.92 6.00 -5.45
C GLY A 284 21.72 6.42 -4.61
N GLY A 285 21.90 7.32 -3.64
CA GLY A 285 20.78 7.90 -2.89
C GLY A 285 19.84 8.69 -3.80
N ASP A 286 18.54 8.39 -3.72
CA ASP A 286 17.50 9.09 -4.48
C ASP A 286 17.07 10.37 -3.74
N PRO A 287 17.30 11.58 -4.29
CA PRO A 287 16.88 12.84 -3.68
C PRO A 287 15.36 13.04 -3.60
N GLN A 288 14.60 12.34 -4.45
CA GLN A 288 13.13 12.44 -4.52
C GLN A 288 12.42 11.42 -3.63
N ARG A 289 13.13 10.42 -3.10
CA ARG A 289 12.55 9.48 -2.13
C ARG A 289 12.02 10.26 -0.93
N ALA A 290 10.78 9.98 -0.53
CA ALA A 290 10.15 10.54 0.66
C ALA A 290 10.17 9.53 1.82
N ASP A 291 10.20 10.04 3.07
CA ASP A 291 10.00 9.22 4.25
C ASP A 291 8.51 8.92 4.49
N ALA A 292 8.19 8.23 5.58
CA ALA A 292 6.81 7.91 5.98
C ALA A 292 5.92 9.14 6.24
N ARG A 293 6.49 10.36 6.27
CA ARG A 293 5.78 11.62 6.45
C ARG A 293 5.78 12.47 5.18
N GLY A 294 6.14 11.90 4.02
CA GLY A 294 6.25 12.65 2.76
C GLY A 294 7.49 13.56 2.68
N ARG A 295 8.42 13.49 3.64
CA ARG A 295 9.59 14.40 3.67
C ARG A 295 10.73 13.81 2.87
N THR A 296 11.14 14.52 1.84
CA THR A 296 12.36 14.25 1.05
C THR A 296 13.62 14.78 1.74
N ALA A 297 14.81 14.46 1.18
CA ALA A 297 16.07 15.01 1.67
C ALA A 297 16.09 16.56 1.69
N LEU A 298 15.40 17.21 0.73
CA LEU A 298 15.26 18.66 0.69
C LEU A 298 14.52 19.22 1.91
N HIS A 299 13.43 18.58 2.34
CA HIS A 299 12.69 19.01 3.54
C HIS A 299 13.58 19.04 4.79
N TYR A 300 14.45 18.03 4.92
CA TYR A 300 15.41 17.93 6.02
C TYR A 300 16.52 18.98 5.95
N LEU A 301 17.03 19.27 4.76
CA LEU A 301 18.00 20.34 4.54
C LEU A 301 17.42 21.70 4.92
N LEU A 302 16.19 21.99 4.47
CA LEU A 302 15.54 23.27 4.70
C LEU A 302 15.24 23.51 6.19
N GLY A 303 14.83 22.45 6.91
CA GLY A 303 14.60 22.49 8.35
C GLY A 303 15.87 22.59 9.20
N ASN A 304 17.07 22.44 8.63
CA ASN A 304 18.32 22.52 9.37
C ASN A 304 18.87 23.96 9.41
N ALA A 305 18.75 24.63 10.55
CA ALA A 305 19.24 26.00 10.74
C ALA A 305 20.77 26.14 10.73
N ALA A 306 21.53 25.05 10.92
CA ALA A 306 22.99 25.07 10.97
C ALA A 306 23.65 25.20 9.58
N VAL A 307 22.91 24.97 8.49
CA VAL A 307 23.44 25.09 7.12
C VAL A 307 23.44 26.55 6.67
N THR A 308 24.65 27.06 6.39
CA THR A 308 24.88 28.43 5.95
C THR A 308 24.43 28.67 4.51
N GLY A 309 24.24 29.94 4.10
CA GLY A 309 23.63 30.28 2.81
C GLY A 309 24.33 29.69 1.57
N ALA A 310 25.66 29.69 1.54
CA ALA A 310 26.42 29.16 0.41
C ALA A 310 26.28 27.63 0.31
N ASP A 311 26.47 26.92 1.42
CA ASP A 311 26.33 25.46 1.50
C ASP A 311 24.90 25.02 1.22
N ARG A 312 23.91 25.77 1.71
CA ARG A 312 22.49 25.51 1.47
C ARG A 312 22.15 25.63 -0.01
N ALA A 313 22.60 26.69 -0.67
CA ALA A 313 22.35 26.88 -2.09
C ALA A 313 22.99 25.76 -2.94
N GLN A 314 24.17 25.30 -2.57
CA GLN A 314 24.83 24.19 -3.25
C GLN A 314 24.14 22.84 -2.98
N ALA A 315 23.73 22.58 -1.74
CA ALA A 315 22.97 21.39 -1.37
C ALA A 315 21.63 21.30 -2.11
N ILE A 316 20.90 22.42 -2.22
CA ILE A 316 19.64 22.47 -2.96
C ILE A 316 19.84 22.03 -4.42
N LYS A 317 20.90 22.51 -5.09
CA LYS A 317 21.21 22.12 -6.49
C LYS A 317 21.55 20.64 -6.68
N LEU A 318 21.94 19.95 -5.61
CA LEU A 318 22.26 18.52 -5.66
C LEU A 318 21.02 17.65 -5.37
N LEU A 319 20.01 18.22 -4.70
CA LEU A 319 18.81 17.53 -4.26
C LEU A 319 17.57 17.87 -5.11
N PHE A 320 17.71 18.80 -6.06
CA PHE A 320 16.69 19.28 -6.99
C PHE A 320 17.25 19.24 -8.41
#